data_AF-A0A158DNB1-F1
#
_entry.id   AF-A0A158DNB1-F1
#
_cell.length_a   1.000
_cell.length_b   1.000
_cell.length_c   1.000
_cell.angle_alpha   90.00
_cell.angle_beta   90.00
_cell.angle_gamma   90.00
#
_symmetry.space_group_name_H-M   'P 1'
#
loop_
_entity.id
_entity.type
_entity.pdbx_description
1 polymer ?
#
loop_
_entity_poly.entity_id
_entity_poly.type
_entity_poly.pdbx_seq_one_letter_code
_entity_poly.pdbx_strand_id
1 'polypeptide(L)'
;MWRTRWGRFRQEQYKNMSTTTLDAVETNIALRPYLAEKIQRTNFSLTAVIHKVLARYSGAEAFFGVSFDNMETFKAHAVPMAKLMNMPFLALSPALQDPRDWATFVDGIMFSTAVSKLSSAMPFVDDVTARDIFHFNCAYVSLLKDVLHQSVLAAPLLGISFELAEYLMGLPIGRLEAAIGGIRFPLYRWRFDDERFWRQYGADSLTEEAVAHYVMRTSNLKPSGLPFKNLWSDLRLDRARREIYARLLMTQGCRASTATNLFGVTSAITRNTYREIHGVSSPCGNSASSLTWYVERPVHRLQATMLVWLYRCALNNGANIPEALIASNDVLEKMFGSRLAVSADRANHLTRSMAIDSRLNVAPCRTCATEYILANDEGKIELAKDFVCPGCTGDLKPRLTEPKSKGRKTKK
;
A
#
# COMPACT_ATOMS: atom_id res chain seq x y z
N MET A 1 -2.01 56.45 -2.23
CA MET A 1 -2.80 55.22 -2.05
C MET A 1 -2.54 54.10 -3.07
N TRP A 2 -1.69 54.28 -4.10
CA TRP A 2 -1.53 53.28 -5.17
C TRP A 2 -0.30 52.34 -5.04
N ARG A 3 0.67 52.61 -4.16
CA ARG A 3 1.88 51.78 -4.00
C ARG A 3 1.69 50.50 -3.15
N THR A 4 0.71 50.47 -2.26
CA THR A 4 0.45 49.31 -1.38
C THR A 4 -0.32 48.17 -2.05
N ARG A 5 -1.06 48.45 -3.12
CA ARG A 5 -1.87 47.44 -3.83
C ARG A 5 -1.03 46.55 -4.76
N TRP A 6 0.02 47.11 -5.38
CA TRP A 6 0.95 46.39 -6.26
C TRP A 6 1.94 45.49 -5.50
N GLY A 7 2.37 45.89 -4.30
CA GLY A 7 3.22 45.06 -3.44
C GLY A 7 2.50 43.81 -2.92
N ARG A 8 1.19 43.93 -2.63
CA ARG A 8 0.35 42.81 -2.18
C ARG A 8 0.03 41.84 -3.32
N PHE A 9 -0.23 42.36 -4.53
CA PHE A 9 -0.41 41.53 -5.74
C PHE A 9 0.86 40.78 -6.16
N ARG A 10 2.06 41.40 -6.05
CA ARG A 10 3.32 40.68 -6.29
C ARG A 10 3.62 39.64 -5.21
N GLN A 11 3.31 39.91 -3.93
CA GLN A 11 3.48 38.90 -2.87
C GLN A 11 2.52 37.72 -3.03
N GLU A 12 1.27 37.96 -3.45
CA GLU A 12 0.32 36.88 -3.77
C GLU A 12 0.69 36.12 -5.04
N GLN A 13 1.21 36.78 -6.08
CA GLN A 13 1.74 36.06 -7.25
C GLN A 13 3.03 35.32 -6.96
N TYR A 14 3.96 35.84 -6.14
CA TYR A 14 5.14 35.09 -5.72
C TYR A 14 4.78 33.94 -4.76
N LYS A 15 3.76 34.10 -3.90
CA LYS A 15 3.23 32.99 -3.09
C LYS A 15 2.65 31.92 -4.00
N ASN A 16 1.74 32.29 -4.91
CA ASN A 16 1.07 31.37 -5.82
C ASN A 16 2.03 30.73 -6.83
N MET A 17 3.04 31.45 -7.32
CA MET A 17 4.13 30.91 -8.15
C MET A 17 5.06 30.01 -7.33
N SER A 18 5.36 30.33 -6.06
CA SER A 18 6.15 29.43 -5.22
C SER A 18 5.40 28.14 -4.90
N THR A 19 4.07 28.18 -4.71
CA THR A 19 3.24 26.97 -4.59
C THR A 19 3.20 26.21 -5.92
N THR A 20 2.95 26.86 -7.06
CA THR A 20 2.88 26.16 -8.36
C THR A 20 4.22 25.64 -8.88
N THR A 21 5.35 26.26 -8.52
CA THR A 21 6.69 25.75 -8.92
C THR A 21 7.17 24.63 -7.99
N LEU A 22 6.64 24.52 -6.77
CA LEU A 22 6.91 23.41 -5.83
C LEU A 22 5.93 22.24 -6.02
N ASP A 23 4.71 22.49 -6.49
CA ASP A 23 3.79 21.45 -6.97
C ASP A 23 4.38 20.72 -8.19
N ALA A 24 5.25 21.37 -8.97
CA ALA A 24 5.96 20.76 -10.10
C ALA A 24 7.04 19.74 -9.68
N VAL A 25 7.39 19.66 -8.39
CA VAL A 25 8.15 18.54 -7.83
C VAL A 25 7.17 17.56 -7.18
N GLU A 26 6.11 17.19 -7.89
CA GLU A 26 5.37 15.94 -7.68
C GLU A 26 6.32 14.78 -7.92
N THR A 27 7.17 14.51 -6.93
CA THR A 27 8.00 13.32 -6.91
C THR A 27 7.07 12.10 -6.95
N ASN A 28 7.32 11.13 -7.83
CA ASN A 28 6.60 9.84 -7.93
C ASN A 28 6.82 8.93 -6.69
N ILE A 29 7.08 9.52 -5.53
CA ILE A 29 7.46 8.84 -4.29
C ILE A 29 6.21 8.53 -3.47
N ALA A 30 5.39 9.55 -3.18
CA ALA A 30 4.12 9.34 -2.49
C ALA A 30 3.07 8.80 -3.47
N LEU A 31 2.14 7.98 -2.97
CA LEU A 31 1.01 7.50 -3.75
C LEU A 31 0.09 8.68 -4.05
N ARG A 32 0.07 9.11 -5.32
CA ARG A 32 -0.72 10.25 -5.77
C ARG A 32 -2.22 10.02 -5.53
N PRO A 33 -2.99 11.05 -5.12
CA PRO A 33 -4.42 10.90 -4.83
C PRO A 33 -5.23 10.29 -5.98
N TYR A 34 -4.99 10.72 -7.23
CA TYR A 34 -5.73 10.16 -8.37
C TYR A 34 -5.41 8.67 -8.59
N LEU A 35 -4.19 8.23 -8.28
CA LEU A 35 -3.79 6.84 -8.46
C LEU A 35 -4.44 5.95 -7.40
N ALA A 36 -4.48 6.43 -6.15
CA ALA A 36 -5.25 5.79 -5.08
C ALA A 36 -6.74 5.71 -5.43
N GLU A 37 -7.32 6.78 -5.98
CA GLU A 37 -8.71 6.78 -6.45
C GLU A 37 -8.92 5.82 -7.64
N LYS A 38 -7.95 5.73 -8.57
CA LYS A 38 -8.01 4.78 -9.69
C LYS A 38 -8.04 3.34 -9.16
N ILE A 39 -7.17 3.00 -8.20
CA ILE A 39 -7.17 1.69 -7.52
C ILE A 39 -8.53 1.41 -6.87
N GLN A 40 -9.06 2.37 -6.11
CA GLN A 40 -10.36 2.26 -5.45
C GLN A 40 -11.50 2.01 -6.46
N ARG A 41 -11.57 2.80 -7.54
CA ARG A 41 -12.59 2.65 -8.58
C ARG A 41 -12.49 1.27 -9.24
N THR A 42 -11.28 0.84 -9.58
CA THR A 42 -11.06 -0.49 -10.16
C THR A 42 -11.45 -1.62 -9.18
N ASN A 43 -11.13 -1.48 -7.90
CA ASN A 43 -11.57 -2.43 -6.86
C ASN A 43 -13.09 -2.62 -6.88
N PHE A 44 -13.87 -1.53 -6.89
CA PHE A 44 -15.33 -1.61 -6.98
C PHE A 44 -15.81 -2.20 -8.31
N SER A 45 -15.30 -1.68 -9.44
CA SER A 45 -15.75 -2.09 -10.77
C SER A 45 -15.49 -3.58 -11.05
N LEU A 46 -14.28 -4.06 -10.77
CA LEU A 46 -13.92 -5.44 -11.04
C LEU A 46 -14.63 -6.40 -10.08
N THR A 47 -14.82 -6.03 -8.82
CA THR A 47 -15.60 -6.84 -7.86
C THR A 47 -17.07 -6.95 -8.28
N ALA A 48 -17.66 -5.87 -8.79
CA ALA A 48 -19.03 -5.90 -9.31
C ALA A 48 -19.17 -6.85 -10.52
N VAL A 49 -18.14 -6.95 -11.36
CA VAL A 49 -18.11 -7.90 -12.49
C VAL A 49 -18.00 -9.34 -12.00
N ILE A 50 -17.14 -9.61 -11.01
CA ILE A 50 -17.05 -10.94 -10.37
C ILE A 50 -18.43 -11.37 -9.86
N HIS A 51 -19.10 -10.50 -9.11
CA HIS A 51 -20.45 -10.74 -8.60
C HIS A 51 -21.45 -11.08 -9.73
N LYS A 52 -21.50 -10.24 -10.78
CA LYS A 52 -22.39 -10.44 -11.93
C LYS A 52 -22.13 -11.76 -12.66
N VAL A 53 -20.86 -12.13 -12.84
CA VAL A 53 -20.49 -13.38 -13.52
C VAL A 53 -20.88 -14.58 -12.65
N LEU A 54 -20.56 -14.56 -11.36
CA LEU A 54 -20.90 -15.65 -10.43
C LEU A 54 -22.41 -15.86 -10.29
N ALA A 55 -23.21 -14.78 -10.32
CA ALA A 55 -24.67 -14.86 -10.28
C ALA A 55 -25.27 -15.65 -11.46
N ARG A 56 -24.59 -15.64 -12.62
CA ARG A 56 -25.06 -16.32 -13.84
C ARG A 56 -24.33 -17.63 -14.13
N TYR A 57 -23.09 -17.76 -13.65
CA TYR A 57 -22.18 -18.85 -13.97
C TYR A 57 -21.51 -19.38 -12.70
N SER A 58 -22.20 -20.25 -11.95
CA SER A 58 -21.68 -20.84 -10.71
C SER A 58 -20.35 -21.61 -10.91
N GLY A 59 -20.12 -22.17 -12.10
CA GLY A 59 -18.85 -22.82 -12.44
C GLY A 59 -17.62 -21.88 -12.41
N ALA A 60 -17.82 -20.55 -12.38
CA ALA A 60 -16.73 -19.58 -12.36
C ALA A 60 -16.10 -19.38 -10.96
N GLU A 61 -16.64 -19.99 -9.90
CA GLU A 61 -16.09 -19.88 -8.53
C GLU A 61 -14.64 -20.36 -8.45
N ALA A 62 -14.36 -21.52 -9.05
CA ALA A 62 -13.00 -22.08 -9.11
C ALA A 62 -12.02 -21.15 -9.85
N PHE A 63 -12.52 -20.43 -10.86
CA PHE A 63 -11.75 -19.43 -11.59
C PHE A 63 -11.51 -18.19 -10.72
N PHE A 64 -12.52 -17.62 -10.06
CA PHE A 64 -12.32 -16.37 -9.31
C PHE A 64 -11.67 -16.57 -7.94
N GLY A 65 -11.70 -17.79 -7.39
CA GLY A 65 -11.25 -18.05 -6.02
C GLY A 65 -12.17 -17.44 -4.97
N VAL A 66 -13.46 -17.30 -5.28
CA VAL A 66 -14.49 -16.84 -4.35
C VAL A 66 -15.86 -17.36 -4.78
N SER A 67 -16.67 -17.73 -3.79
CA SER A 67 -18.05 -18.20 -4.02
C SER A 67 -19.03 -17.04 -4.25
N PHE A 68 -20.16 -17.36 -4.86
CA PHE A 68 -21.26 -16.41 -5.00
C PHE A 68 -21.79 -15.96 -3.63
N ASP A 69 -21.93 -16.88 -2.67
CA ASP A 69 -22.39 -16.58 -1.30
C ASP A 69 -21.47 -15.60 -0.56
N ASN A 70 -20.16 -15.74 -0.75
CA ASN A 70 -19.19 -14.80 -0.19
C ASN A 70 -19.31 -13.41 -0.85
N MET A 71 -19.62 -13.36 -2.15
CA MET A 71 -19.87 -12.10 -2.86
C MET A 71 -21.22 -11.45 -2.49
N GLU A 72 -22.25 -12.24 -2.18
CA GLU A 72 -23.51 -11.75 -1.60
C GLU A 72 -23.26 -11.16 -0.19
N THR A 73 -22.52 -11.89 0.64
CA THR A 73 -22.06 -11.38 1.96
C THR A 73 -21.25 -10.09 1.77
N PHE A 74 -20.36 -10.05 0.79
CA PHE A 74 -19.56 -8.87 0.47
C PHE A 74 -20.45 -7.65 0.22
N LYS A 75 -21.48 -7.80 -0.62
CA LYS A 75 -22.43 -6.76 -0.99
C LYS A 75 -23.37 -6.35 0.14
N ALA A 76 -23.75 -7.28 1.01
CA ALA A 76 -24.65 -7.03 2.13
C ALA A 76 -24.02 -6.13 3.23
N HIS A 77 -22.70 -6.16 3.38
CA HIS A 77 -21.99 -5.44 4.44
C HIS A 77 -21.25 -4.20 3.91
N ALA A 78 -21.96 -3.07 3.85
CA ALA A 78 -21.43 -1.83 3.27
C ALA A 78 -20.21 -1.22 3.99
N VAL A 79 -20.13 -1.34 5.33
CA VAL A 79 -19.04 -0.75 6.13
C VAL A 79 -17.72 -1.50 5.91
N PRO A 80 -17.65 -2.84 6.07
CA PRO A 80 -16.46 -3.62 5.71
C PRO A 80 -16.09 -3.50 4.22
N MET A 81 -17.09 -3.42 3.33
CA MET A 81 -16.88 -3.20 1.90
C MET A 81 -16.13 -1.89 1.65
N ALA A 82 -16.66 -0.78 2.18
CA ALA A 82 -16.03 0.53 2.02
C ALA A 82 -14.61 0.53 2.60
N LYS A 83 -14.40 -0.11 3.76
CA LYS A 83 -13.08 -0.23 4.37
C LYS A 83 -12.10 -0.96 3.47
N LEU A 84 -12.46 -2.13 2.93
CA LEU A 84 -11.57 -2.91 2.06
C LEU A 84 -11.30 -2.21 0.73
N MET A 85 -12.34 -1.69 0.09
CA MET A 85 -12.26 -1.14 -1.27
C MET A 85 -11.56 0.22 -1.33
N ASN A 86 -11.55 0.97 -0.21
CA ASN A 86 -10.87 2.26 -0.10
C ASN A 86 -9.38 2.14 0.29
N MET A 87 -8.87 0.92 0.49
CA MET A 87 -7.45 0.72 0.79
C MET A 87 -6.57 1.03 -0.42
N PRO A 88 -5.30 1.44 -0.21
CA PRO A 88 -4.38 1.72 -1.30
C PRO A 88 -3.93 0.46 -2.06
N PHE A 89 -4.46 -0.71 -1.72
CA PHE A 89 -4.10 -2.00 -2.32
C PHE A 89 -5.21 -2.49 -3.23
N LEU A 90 -4.82 -3.23 -4.26
CA LEU A 90 -5.75 -3.98 -5.07
C LEU A 90 -6.32 -5.14 -4.23
N ALA A 91 -7.65 -5.19 -4.13
CA ALA A 91 -8.40 -6.27 -3.48
C ALA A 91 -8.44 -7.55 -4.34
N LEU A 92 -7.92 -7.45 -5.56
CA LEU A 92 -7.80 -8.51 -6.53
C LEU A 92 -6.33 -8.79 -6.79
N SER A 93 -6.04 -10.02 -7.20
CA SER A 93 -4.70 -10.46 -7.61
C SER A 93 -4.73 -10.82 -9.10
N PRO A 94 -3.59 -10.71 -9.81
CA PRO A 94 -3.53 -11.21 -11.18
C PRO A 94 -3.87 -12.69 -11.26
N ALA A 95 -4.63 -13.09 -12.27
CA ALA A 95 -4.87 -14.49 -12.56
C ALA A 95 -3.57 -15.21 -12.98
N LEU A 96 -2.67 -14.49 -13.66
CA LEU A 96 -1.36 -14.95 -14.10
C LEU A 96 -0.28 -14.29 -13.22
N GLN A 97 0.36 -15.08 -12.37
CA GLN A 97 1.35 -14.61 -11.40
C GLN A 97 2.80 -14.75 -11.89
N ASP A 98 3.05 -15.61 -12.87
CA ASP A 98 4.37 -15.87 -13.44
C ASP A 98 4.57 -15.03 -14.72
N PRO A 99 5.69 -14.30 -14.87
CA PRO A 99 6.03 -13.60 -16.12
C PRO A 99 5.98 -14.49 -17.36
N ARG A 100 6.35 -15.78 -17.22
CA ARG A 100 6.37 -16.74 -18.34
C ARG A 100 4.97 -17.05 -18.85
N ASP A 101 3.98 -17.09 -17.94
CA ASP A 101 2.58 -17.25 -18.34
C ASP A 101 2.12 -16.04 -19.17
N TRP A 102 2.51 -14.83 -18.75
CA TRP A 102 2.24 -13.63 -19.52
C TRP A 102 2.97 -13.60 -20.87
N ALA A 103 4.19 -14.10 -20.98
CA ALA A 103 4.90 -14.21 -22.25
C ALA A 103 4.16 -15.12 -23.23
N THR A 104 3.76 -16.32 -22.78
CA THR A 104 2.97 -17.23 -23.62
C THR A 104 1.62 -16.64 -24.03
N PHE A 105 1.00 -15.89 -23.13
CA PHE A 105 -0.25 -15.17 -23.38
C PHE A 105 -0.08 -14.07 -24.45
N VAL A 106 0.95 -13.22 -24.32
CA VAL A 106 1.14 -12.05 -25.18
C VAL A 106 1.72 -12.43 -26.54
N ASP A 107 2.60 -13.42 -26.60
CA ASP A 107 3.27 -13.82 -27.85
C ASP A 107 2.44 -14.82 -28.68
N GLY A 108 1.44 -15.47 -28.08
CA GLY A 108 0.42 -16.23 -28.81
C GLY A 108 0.89 -17.53 -29.49
N ILE A 109 2.09 -18.03 -29.17
CA ILE A 109 2.68 -19.20 -29.84
C ILE A 109 2.11 -20.51 -29.27
N MET A 110 2.17 -20.70 -27.95
CA MET A 110 1.54 -21.80 -27.22
C MET A 110 1.22 -21.37 -25.81
N PHE A 111 0.00 -21.59 -25.36
CA PHE A 111 -0.40 -21.28 -23.98
C PHE A 111 0.32 -22.17 -22.97
N SER A 112 0.78 -21.57 -21.87
CA SER A 112 1.33 -22.32 -20.75
C SER A 112 0.25 -23.21 -20.12
N THR A 113 0.68 -24.20 -19.32
CA THR A 113 -0.24 -25.04 -18.57
C THR A 113 -1.14 -24.24 -17.62
N ALA A 114 -0.67 -23.10 -17.11
CA ALA A 114 -1.46 -22.25 -16.23
C ALA A 114 -2.58 -21.54 -17.02
N VAL A 115 -2.25 -20.98 -18.19
CA VAL A 115 -3.23 -20.34 -19.09
C VAL A 115 -4.28 -21.35 -19.56
N SER A 116 -3.87 -22.58 -19.91
CA SER A 116 -4.81 -23.65 -20.28
C SER A 116 -5.72 -24.04 -19.11
N LYS A 117 -5.17 -24.23 -17.89
CA LYS A 117 -5.97 -24.54 -16.70
C LYS A 117 -6.99 -23.44 -16.38
N LEU A 118 -6.59 -22.18 -16.47
CA LEU A 118 -7.46 -21.03 -16.23
C LEU A 118 -8.56 -20.94 -17.28
N SER A 119 -8.23 -21.16 -18.55
CA SER A 119 -9.20 -21.24 -19.64
C SER A 119 -10.23 -22.34 -19.40
N SER A 120 -9.80 -23.52 -18.95
CA SER A 120 -10.71 -24.63 -18.65
C SER A 120 -11.53 -24.44 -17.37
N ALA A 121 -11.02 -23.67 -16.40
CA ALA A 121 -11.74 -23.36 -15.16
C ALA A 121 -12.84 -22.30 -15.37
N MET A 122 -12.75 -21.48 -16.42
CA MET A 122 -13.76 -20.49 -16.75
C MET A 122 -14.87 -21.14 -17.59
N PRO A 123 -16.15 -21.07 -17.18
CA PRO A 123 -17.26 -21.59 -17.99
C PRO A 123 -17.45 -20.81 -19.29
N PHE A 124 -18.10 -21.44 -20.27
CA PHE A 124 -18.50 -20.73 -21.49
C PHE A 124 -19.56 -19.67 -21.17
N VAL A 125 -19.24 -18.41 -21.46
CA VAL A 125 -20.10 -17.26 -21.20
C VAL A 125 -20.73 -16.74 -22.50
N ASP A 126 -21.86 -16.04 -22.38
CA ASP A 126 -22.51 -15.38 -23.51
C ASP A 126 -21.70 -14.18 -24.03
N ASP A 127 -22.00 -13.72 -25.24
CA ASP A 127 -21.24 -12.65 -25.90
C ASP A 127 -21.27 -11.31 -25.16
N VAL A 128 -22.34 -11.00 -24.39
CA VAL A 128 -22.41 -9.79 -23.58
C VAL A 128 -21.43 -9.89 -22.41
N THR A 129 -21.44 -11.02 -21.71
CA THR A 129 -20.49 -11.27 -20.61
C THR A 129 -19.04 -11.34 -21.12
N ALA A 130 -18.80 -11.96 -22.27
CA ALA A 130 -17.48 -11.99 -22.91
C ALA A 130 -16.97 -10.57 -23.25
N ARG A 131 -17.85 -9.71 -23.76
CA ARG A 131 -17.55 -8.29 -24.02
C ARG A 131 -17.21 -7.54 -22.74
N ASP A 132 -17.98 -7.75 -21.67
CA ASP A 132 -17.68 -7.13 -20.36
C ASP A 132 -16.28 -7.56 -19.87
N ILE A 133 -15.97 -8.87 -19.91
CA ILE A 133 -14.65 -9.41 -19.54
C ILE A 133 -13.53 -8.72 -20.33
N PHE A 134 -13.69 -8.57 -21.64
CA PHE A 134 -12.72 -7.87 -22.48
C PHE A 134 -12.47 -6.42 -21.99
N HIS A 135 -13.52 -5.63 -21.80
CA HIS A 135 -13.39 -4.23 -21.38
C HIS A 135 -12.75 -4.10 -19.99
N PHE A 136 -13.13 -4.97 -19.05
CA PHE A 136 -12.57 -4.94 -17.71
C PHE A 136 -11.14 -5.47 -17.63
N ASN A 137 -10.75 -6.38 -18.53
CA ASN A 137 -9.33 -6.75 -18.71
C ASN A 137 -8.50 -5.56 -19.19
N CYS A 138 -8.99 -4.79 -20.17
CA CYS A 138 -8.29 -3.59 -20.64
C CYS A 138 -8.16 -2.55 -19.50
N ALA A 139 -9.24 -2.31 -18.75
CA ALA A 139 -9.21 -1.41 -17.60
C ALA A 139 -8.24 -1.88 -16.50
N TYR A 140 -8.21 -3.18 -16.22
CA TYR A 140 -7.28 -3.79 -15.26
C TYR A 140 -5.83 -3.59 -15.68
N VAL A 141 -5.48 -3.94 -16.92
CA VAL A 141 -4.11 -3.79 -17.45
C VAL A 141 -3.68 -2.32 -17.49
N SER A 142 -4.58 -1.40 -17.86
CA SER A 142 -4.33 0.04 -17.79
C SER A 142 -4.04 0.49 -16.36
N LEU A 143 -4.75 -0.03 -15.34
CA LEU A 143 -4.41 0.25 -13.94
C LEU A 143 -3.02 -0.30 -13.58
N LEU A 144 -2.72 -1.56 -13.93
CA LEU A 144 -1.42 -2.16 -13.65
C LEU A 144 -0.30 -1.28 -14.18
N LYS A 145 -0.42 -0.83 -15.44
CA LYS A 145 0.54 0.05 -16.09
C LYS A 145 0.72 1.38 -15.39
N ASP A 146 -0.36 2.06 -15.04
CA ASP A 146 -0.26 3.35 -14.34
C ASP A 146 0.45 3.19 -12.98
N VAL A 147 0.07 2.18 -12.21
CA VAL A 147 0.67 1.94 -10.88
C VAL A 147 2.15 1.57 -11.03
N LEU A 148 2.51 0.72 -11.99
CA LEU A 148 3.89 0.30 -12.26
C LEU A 148 4.81 1.48 -12.61
N HIS A 149 4.35 2.45 -13.40
CA HIS A 149 5.18 3.56 -13.84
C HIS A 149 5.22 4.73 -12.85
N GLN A 150 4.28 4.80 -11.91
CA GLN A 150 4.08 5.99 -11.07
C GLN A 150 4.29 5.73 -9.58
N SER A 151 4.52 4.47 -9.16
CA SER A 151 4.74 4.13 -7.75
C SER A 151 5.94 3.20 -7.58
N VAL A 152 6.87 3.60 -6.70
CA VAL A 152 7.96 2.72 -6.23
C VAL A 152 7.44 1.52 -5.43
N LEU A 153 6.19 1.56 -4.94
CA LEU A 153 5.51 0.47 -4.24
C LEU A 153 4.56 -0.32 -5.14
N ALA A 154 4.71 -0.25 -6.46
CA ALA A 154 3.78 -0.90 -7.37
C ALA A 154 3.55 -2.40 -7.09
N ALA A 155 4.63 -3.17 -6.89
CA ALA A 155 4.52 -4.61 -6.67
C ALA A 155 3.65 -4.99 -5.44
N PRO A 156 3.89 -4.44 -4.22
CA PRO A 156 3.02 -4.73 -3.08
C PRO A 156 1.60 -4.16 -3.23
N LEU A 157 1.41 -3.00 -3.86
CA LEU A 157 0.08 -2.41 -4.08
C LEU A 157 -0.79 -3.26 -5.00
N LEU A 158 -0.21 -3.80 -6.08
CA LEU A 158 -0.88 -4.65 -7.07
C LEU A 158 -0.97 -6.12 -6.65
N GLY A 159 -0.20 -6.54 -5.64
CA GLY A 159 -0.15 -7.93 -5.20
C GLY A 159 0.59 -8.85 -6.19
N ILE A 160 1.71 -8.39 -6.74
CA ILE A 160 2.50 -9.11 -7.76
C ILE A 160 3.96 -9.29 -7.31
N SER A 161 4.69 -10.20 -7.97
CA SER A 161 6.14 -10.35 -7.79
C SER A 161 6.91 -9.20 -8.45
N PHE A 162 8.17 -8.98 -8.04
CA PHE A 162 9.03 -8.00 -8.71
C PHE A 162 9.35 -8.40 -10.16
N GLU A 163 9.56 -9.69 -10.41
CA GLU A 163 9.80 -10.22 -11.76
C GLU A 163 8.61 -9.94 -12.69
N LEU A 164 7.38 -10.14 -12.19
CA LEU A 164 6.18 -9.82 -12.96
C LEU A 164 6.01 -8.32 -13.16
N ALA A 165 6.33 -7.52 -12.14
CA ALA A 165 6.30 -6.07 -12.25
C ALA A 165 7.26 -5.57 -13.34
N GLU A 166 8.50 -6.07 -13.35
CA GLU A 166 9.53 -5.72 -14.35
C GLU A 166 9.10 -6.14 -15.76
N TYR A 167 8.65 -7.38 -15.91
CA TYR A 167 8.16 -7.90 -17.19
C TYR A 167 6.99 -7.06 -17.74
N LEU A 168 5.96 -6.84 -16.91
CA LEU A 168 4.80 -6.05 -17.30
C LEU A 168 5.17 -4.61 -17.58
N MET A 169 6.13 -4.01 -16.86
CA MET A 169 6.59 -2.65 -17.11
C MET A 169 7.24 -2.52 -18.49
N GLY A 170 8.05 -3.50 -18.92
CA GLY A 170 8.73 -3.50 -20.21
C GLY A 170 7.84 -3.64 -21.45
N LEU A 171 6.61 -4.17 -21.32
CA LEU A 171 5.73 -4.38 -22.47
C LEU A 171 4.95 -3.14 -22.90
N PRO A 172 4.87 -2.77 -24.18
CA PRO A 172 3.97 -1.71 -24.63
C PRO A 172 2.49 -2.02 -24.32
N ILE A 173 1.71 -1.02 -23.90
CA ILE A 173 0.28 -1.21 -23.57
C ILE A 173 -0.50 -1.80 -24.76
N GLY A 174 -0.24 -1.33 -25.98
CA GLY A 174 -0.90 -1.85 -27.18
C GLY A 174 -0.65 -3.34 -27.45
N ARG A 175 0.51 -3.89 -27.02
CA ARG A 175 0.77 -5.34 -27.10
C ARG A 175 -0.09 -6.11 -26.11
N LEU A 176 -0.27 -5.59 -24.91
CA LEU A 176 -1.13 -6.20 -23.90
C LEU A 176 -2.60 -6.16 -24.33
N GLU A 177 -3.07 -5.02 -24.84
CA GLU A 177 -4.45 -4.86 -25.33
C GLU A 177 -4.77 -5.78 -26.52
N ALA A 178 -3.83 -5.93 -27.46
CA ALA A 178 -3.97 -6.87 -28.57
C ALA A 178 -4.10 -8.32 -28.07
N ALA A 179 -3.32 -8.71 -27.06
CA ALA A 179 -3.38 -10.05 -26.48
C ALA A 179 -4.73 -10.35 -25.78
N ILE A 180 -5.34 -9.34 -25.13
CA ILE A 180 -6.62 -9.50 -24.42
C ILE A 180 -7.73 -10.00 -25.35
N GLY A 181 -7.73 -9.61 -26.63
CA GLY A 181 -8.73 -10.07 -27.61
C GLY A 181 -8.75 -11.58 -27.85
N GLY A 182 -7.64 -12.27 -27.54
CA GLY A 182 -7.50 -13.72 -27.70
C GLY A 182 -8.01 -14.55 -26.53
N ILE A 183 -8.44 -13.93 -25.43
CA ILE A 183 -8.81 -14.64 -24.19
C ILE A 183 -10.24 -14.32 -23.77
N ARG A 184 -10.92 -15.34 -23.24
CA ARG A 184 -12.31 -15.26 -22.75
C ARG A 184 -12.45 -15.31 -21.22
N PHE A 185 -11.36 -15.28 -20.49
CA PHE A 185 -11.34 -15.24 -19.02
C PHE A 185 -10.79 -13.92 -18.46
N PRO A 186 -11.19 -13.50 -17.25
CA PRO A 186 -10.66 -12.30 -16.60
C PRO A 186 -9.18 -12.38 -16.22
N LEU A 187 -8.39 -11.31 -16.33
CA LEU A 187 -6.98 -11.30 -15.94
C LEU A 187 -6.76 -11.10 -14.43
N TYR A 188 -7.83 -11.15 -13.65
CA TYR A 188 -7.86 -10.87 -12.22
C TYR A 188 -8.74 -11.88 -11.48
N ARG A 189 -8.40 -12.12 -10.22
CA ARG A 189 -9.09 -13.03 -9.30
C ARG A 189 -9.23 -12.40 -7.93
N TRP A 190 -10.16 -12.90 -7.13
CA TRP A 190 -10.28 -12.48 -5.72
C TRP A 190 -8.99 -12.79 -4.96
N ARG A 191 -8.52 -11.84 -4.15
CA ARG A 191 -7.23 -11.97 -3.44
C ARG A 191 -7.34 -12.70 -2.11
N PHE A 192 -8.48 -12.57 -1.42
CA PHE A 192 -8.63 -12.99 -0.02
C PHE A 192 -9.40 -14.31 0.09
N ASP A 193 -8.72 -15.41 -0.18
CA ASP A 193 -9.28 -16.76 -0.03
C ASP A 193 -8.93 -17.35 1.34
N ASP A 194 -9.57 -16.83 2.39
CA ASP A 194 -9.40 -17.33 3.75
C ASP A 194 -10.73 -17.31 4.52
N GLU A 195 -11.07 -18.42 5.16
CA GLU A 195 -12.33 -18.51 5.92
C GLU A 195 -12.40 -17.54 7.10
N ARG A 196 -11.28 -17.27 7.78
CA ARG A 196 -11.26 -16.31 8.90
C ARG A 196 -11.49 -14.89 8.41
N PHE A 197 -11.02 -14.56 7.20
CA PHE A 197 -11.34 -13.29 6.55
C PHE A 197 -12.85 -13.16 6.39
N TRP A 198 -13.51 -14.16 5.80
CA TRP A 198 -14.97 -14.12 5.59
C TRP A 198 -15.78 -14.10 6.88
N ARG A 199 -15.36 -14.83 7.91
CA ARG A 199 -15.98 -14.76 9.25
C ARG A 199 -15.86 -13.37 9.86
N GLN A 200 -14.69 -12.74 9.76
CA GLN A 200 -14.48 -11.38 10.28
C GLN A 200 -15.28 -10.34 9.50
N TYR A 201 -15.32 -10.49 8.17
CA TYR A 201 -16.06 -9.63 7.26
C TYR A 201 -17.57 -9.69 7.54
N GLY A 202 -18.17 -10.89 7.54
CA GLY A 202 -19.60 -11.08 7.80
C GLY A 202 -20.03 -10.72 9.22
N ALA A 203 -19.11 -10.73 10.18
CA ALA A 203 -19.37 -10.28 11.56
C ALA A 203 -19.18 -8.76 11.76
N ASP A 204 -18.93 -7.98 10.69
CA ASP A 204 -18.59 -6.54 10.76
C ASP A 204 -17.43 -6.22 11.74
N SER A 205 -16.50 -7.17 11.86
CA SER A 205 -15.36 -7.10 12.79
C SER A 205 -14.03 -6.88 12.08
N LEU A 206 -14.06 -6.68 10.77
CA LEU A 206 -12.87 -6.46 9.94
C LEU A 206 -12.27 -5.07 10.23
N THR A 207 -11.09 -5.05 10.84
CA THR A 207 -10.30 -3.84 11.10
C THR A 207 -9.33 -3.55 9.97
N GLU A 208 -8.82 -2.32 9.89
CA GLU A 208 -7.76 -1.92 8.98
C GLU A 208 -6.51 -2.79 9.20
N GLU A 209 -6.22 -3.10 10.47
CA GLU A 209 -5.18 -4.03 10.87
C GLU A 209 -5.41 -5.46 10.34
N ALA A 210 -6.63 -5.99 10.44
CA ALA A 210 -6.94 -7.30 9.89
C ALA A 210 -6.75 -7.31 8.36
N VAL A 211 -7.21 -6.28 7.65
CA VAL A 211 -6.99 -6.16 6.19
C VAL A 211 -5.50 -6.13 5.86
N ALA A 212 -4.70 -5.32 6.56
CA ALA A 212 -3.25 -5.28 6.37
C ALA A 212 -2.59 -6.65 6.59
N HIS A 213 -3.04 -7.42 7.58
CA HIS A 213 -2.58 -8.79 7.78
C HIS A 213 -2.87 -9.67 6.55
N TYR A 214 -4.09 -9.66 6.02
CA TYR A 214 -4.45 -10.47 4.85
C TYR A 214 -3.73 -10.00 3.57
N VAL A 215 -3.50 -8.70 3.40
CA VAL A 215 -2.70 -8.15 2.30
C VAL A 215 -1.26 -8.69 2.34
N MET A 216 -0.63 -8.68 3.51
CA MET A 216 0.72 -9.25 3.69
C MET A 216 0.73 -10.77 3.51
N ARG A 217 -0.29 -11.47 4.04
CA ARG A 217 -0.41 -12.92 3.95
C ARG A 217 -0.49 -13.41 2.50
N THR A 218 -1.29 -12.72 1.69
CA THR A 218 -1.51 -13.04 0.27
C THR A 218 -0.36 -12.59 -0.62
N SER A 219 0.63 -11.86 -0.09
CA SER A 219 1.78 -11.42 -0.85
C SER A 219 2.86 -12.49 -0.96
N ASN A 220 3.43 -12.60 -2.16
CA ASN A 220 4.63 -13.39 -2.44
C ASN A 220 5.93 -12.63 -2.07
N LEU A 221 5.83 -11.35 -1.68
CA LEU A 221 6.97 -10.52 -1.30
C LEU A 221 7.26 -10.70 0.19
N LYS A 222 8.18 -11.62 0.55
CA LYS A 222 8.50 -11.92 1.96
C LYS A 222 9.52 -10.94 2.53
N PRO A 223 9.20 -10.17 3.59
CA PRO A 223 10.11 -9.18 4.17
C PRO A 223 11.54 -9.66 4.46
N SER A 224 11.73 -10.91 4.88
CA SER A 224 13.02 -11.52 5.22
C SER A 224 13.97 -11.62 4.04
N GLY A 225 13.44 -11.85 2.83
CA GLY A 225 14.21 -11.93 1.58
C GLY A 225 14.43 -10.57 0.91
N LEU A 226 13.88 -9.48 1.46
CA LEU A 226 13.99 -8.14 0.87
C LEU A 226 15.20 -7.39 1.44
N PRO A 227 15.82 -6.49 0.63
CA PRO A 227 16.99 -5.75 1.05
C PRO A 227 16.70 -4.84 2.24
N PHE A 228 17.68 -4.72 3.12
CA PHE A 228 17.76 -3.66 4.11
C PHE A 228 19.03 -2.84 3.83
N LYS A 229 18.93 -1.51 3.95
CA LYS A 229 20.07 -0.59 3.72
C LYS A 229 20.30 0.25 4.96
N ASN A 230 21.56 0.29 5.41
CA ASN A 230 21.94 0.90 6.68
C ASN A 230 22.45 2.33 6.55
N LEU A 231 23.02 2.67 5.40
CA LEU A 231 23.90 3.84 5.30
C LEU A 231 23.19 5.03 4.67
N TRP A 232 22.50 5.80 5.53
CA TRP A 232 22.19 7.20 5.23
C TRP A 232 23.45 8.03 4.93
N SER A 233 24.62 7.61 5.42
CA SER A 233 25.92 8.28 5.21
C SER A 233 26.42 8.24 3.77
N ASP A 234 26.07 7.21 3.00
CA ASP A 234 26.47 7.08 1.60
C ASP A 234 25.52 7.80 0.64
N LEU A 235 24.44 8.37 1.19
CA LEU A 235 23.42 9.06 0.44
C LEU A 235 23.92 10.45 0.00
N ARG A 236 24.51 10.52 -1.19
CA ARG A 236 24.89 11.78 -1.83
C ARG A 236 23.66 12.48 -2.42
N LEU A 237 22.99 13.28 -1.59
CA LEU A 237 21.94 14.19 -2.05
C LEU A 237 22.51 15.59 -2.27
N ASP A 238 22.10 16.22 -3.37
CA ASP A 238 22.24 17.65 -3.58
C ASP A 238 21.31 18.43 -2.63
N ARG A 239 21.55 19.73 -2.53
CA ARG A 239 20.81 20.58 -1.59
C ARG A 239 19.31 20.64 -1.89
N ALA A 240 18.92 20.68 -3.17
CA ALA A 240 17.51 20.77 -3.54
C ALA A 240 16.73 19.52 -3.12
N ARG A 241 17.27 18.32 -3.37
CA ARG A 241 16.61 17.07 -2.93
C ARG A 241 16.51 16.95 -1.41
N ARG A 242 17.53 17.41 -0.66
CA ARG A 242 17.48 17.43 0.81
C ARG A 242 16.30 18.26 1.32
N GLU A 243 16.10 19.46 0.76
CA GLU A 243 14.99 20.34 1.15
C GLU A 243 13.63 19.76 0.73
N ILE A 244 13.53 19.13 -0.45
CA ILE A 244 12.32 18.43 -0.92
C ILE A 244 11.95 17.27 0.01
N TYR A 245 12.88 16.35 0.28
CA TYR A 245 12.61 15.20 1.15
C TYR A 245 12.32 15.62 2.58
N ALA A 246 12.99 16.66 3.09
CA ALA A 246 12.68 17.24 4.39
C ALA A 246 11.24 17.76 4.44
N ARG A 247 10.81 18.50 3.40
CA ARG A 247 9.43 18.99 3.27
C ARG A 247 8.43 17.83 3.22
N LEU A 248 8.66 16.81 2.39
CA LEU A 248 7.77 15.65 2.26
C LEU A 248 7.62 14.87 3.57
N LEU A 249 8.72 14.58 4.29
CA LEU A 249 8.61 13.94 5.60
C LEU A 249 7.88 14.82 6.62
N MET A 250 8.11 16.14 6.61
CA MET A 250 7.38 17.05 7.49
C MET A 250 5.89 17.13 7.16
N THR A 251 5.49 17.01 5.89
CA THR A 251 4.08 16.87 5.50
C THR A 251 3.43 15.65 6.16
N GLN A 252 4.16 14.55 6.29
CA GLN A 252 3.73 13.33 7.01
C GLN A 252 3.79 13.43 8.54
N GLY A 253 3.96 14.65 9.08
CA GLY A 253 4.02 14.92 10.51
C GLY A 253 5.36 14.59 11.18
N CYS A 254 6.42 14.33 10.42
CA CYS A 254 7.77 14.15 10.98
C CYS A 254 8.27 15.46 11.60
N ARG A 255 8.89 15.37 12.78
CA ARG A 255 9.43 16.56 13.47
C ARG A 255 10.50 17.28 12.65
N ALA A 256 10.52 18.60 12.78
CA ALA A 256 11.53 19.46 12.15
C ALA A 256 12.96 19.11 12.59
N SER A 257 13.15 18.69 13.86
CA SER A 257 14.45 18.22 14.36
C SER A 257 14.90 16.92 13.69
N THR A 258 13.99 15.98 13.48
CA THR A 258 14.27 14.73 12.76
C THR A 258 14.64 15.02 11.31
N ALA A 259 13.87 15.86 10.62
CA ALA A 259 14.19 16.27 9.24
C ALA A 259 15.53 17.02 9.14
N THR A 260 15.84 17.89 10.11
CA THR A 260 17.14 18.58 10.22
C THR A 260 18.28 17.57 10.29
N ASN A 261 18.16 16.57 11.18
CA ASN A 261 19.19 15.58 11.41
C ASN A 261 19.37 14.62 10.22
N LEU A 262 18.28 14.25 9.53
CA LEU A 262 18.35 13.32 8.41
C LEU A 262 18.93 13.94 7.14
N PHE A 263 18.59 15.21 6.86
CA PHE A 263 18.95 15.83 5.58
C PHE A 263 20.01 16.93 5.69
N GLY A 264 20.44 17.29 6.91
CA GLY A 264 21.42 18.36 7.12
C GLY A 264 20.90 19.74 6.71
N VAL A 265 19.58 19.95 6.75
CA VAL A 265 18.94 21.24 6.46
C VAL A 265 18.92 22.07 7.75
N THR A 266 19.22 23.37 7.66
CA THR A 266 19.29 24.25 8.84
C THR A 266 18.00 24.23 9.66
N SER A 267 18.11 24.17 10.99
CA SER A 267 16.96 24.08 11.89
C SER A 267 15.96 25.24 11.75
N ALA A 268 16.44 26.44 11.38
CA ALA A 268 15.56 27.59 11.11
C ALA A 268 14.64 27.33 9.91
N ILE A 269 15.17 26.72 8.84
CA ILE A 269 14.42 26.40 7.61
C ILE A 269 13.37 25.34 7.94
N THR A 270 13.77 24.21 8.54
CA THR A 270 12.85 23.11 8.83
C THR A 270 11.74 23.52 9.79
N ARG A 271 12.02 24.33 10.82
CA ARG A 271 11.00 24.86 11.74
C ARG A 271 10.01 25.80 11.05
N ASN A 272 10.50 26.67 10.17
CA ASN A 272 9.63 27.56 9.40
C ASN A 272 8.77 26.78 8.43
N THR A 273 9.35 25.83 7.68
CA THR A 273 8.61 24.93 6.79
C THR A 273 7.57 24.11 7.54
N TYR A 274 7.88 23.56 8.71
CA TYR A 274 6.89 22.83 9.52
C TYR A 274 5.70 23.74 9.90
N ARG A 275 5.98 24.99 10.31
CA ARG A 275 4.95 25.97 10.63
C ARG A 275 4.12 26.37 9.41
N GLU A 276 4.73 26.48 8.24
CA GLU A 276 4.04 26.72 6.96
C GLU A 276 3.07 25.59 6.61
N ILE A 277 3.49 24.34 6.80
CA ILE A 277 2.68 23.15 6.48
C ILE A 277 1.52 22.97 7.47
N HIS A 278 1.81 23.02 8.77
CA HIS A 278 0.87 22.62 9.83
C HIS A 278 0.19 23.79 10.55
N GLY A 279 0.62 25.03 10.32
CA GLY A 279 0.14 26.21 11.04
C GLY A 279 0.59 26.32 12.50
N VAL A 280 1.37 25.35 13.01
CA VAL A 280 1.84 25.27 14.39
C VAL A 280 3.33 25.02 14.47
N SER A 281 3.93 25.32 15.62
CA SER A 281 5.33 24.98 15.89
C SER A 281 5.54 23.47 15.92
N SER A 282 6.70 23.01 15.44
CA SER A 282 7.05 21.58 15.48
C SER A 282 7.12 21.07 16.92
N PRO A 283 6.59 19.86 17.22
CA PRO A 283 6.64 19.28 18.56
C PRO A 283 8.07 19.22 19.11
N CYS A 284 8.24 19.65 20.36
CA CYS A 284 9.47 19.50 21.11
C CYS A 284 9.35 18.29 22.07
N GLY A 285 10.42 17.50 22.19
CA GLY A 285 10.46 16.34 23.08
C GLY A 285 11.42 15.26 22.60
N ASN A 286 11.56 14.20 23.40
CA ASN A 286 12.47 13.09 23.11
C ASN A 286 12.02 12.32 21.87
N SER A 287 12.99 11.88 21.07
CA SER A 287 12.76 11.00 19.92
C SER A 287 12.36 9.61 20.38
N ALA A 288 11.76 8.82 19.48
CA ALA A 288 11.55 7.40 19.74
C ALA A 288 12.89 6.70 19.99
N SER A 289 12.95 5.87 21.03
CA SER A 289 14.18 5.20 21.48
C SER A 289 14.00 3.72 21.86
N SER A 290 12.76 3.27 22.10
CA SER A 290 12.48 1.89 22.51
C SER A 290 12.08 1.03 21.32
N LEU A 291 12.80 -0.07 21.11
CA LEU A 291 12.45 -1.12 20.13
C LEU A 291 11.30 -2.02 20.62
N THR A 292 11.20 -2.22 21.93
CA THR A 292 10.14 -3.01 22.54
C THR A 292 8.75 -2.47 22.25
N TRP A 293 8.59 -1.15 22.12
CA TRP A 293 7.32 -0.50 21.78
C TRP A 293 6.66 -1.04 20.51
N TYR A 294 7.47 -1.41 19.50
CA TYR A 294 6.97 -1.92 18.22
C TYR A 294 6.37 -3.32 18.36
N VAL A 295 6.84 -4.14 19.31
CA VAL A 295 6.41 -5.53 19.46
C VAL A 295 5.48 -5.76 20.64
N GLU A 296 5.38 -4.79 21.56
CA GLU A 296 4.62 -4.92 22.80
C GLU A 296 3.11 -5.04 22.56
N ARG A 297 2.56 -4.26 21.61
CA ARG A 297 1.13 -4.29 21.28
C ARG A 297 0.89 -4.92 19.90
N PRO A 298 -0.14 -5.77 19.76
CA PRO A 298 -0.50 -6.42 18.48
C PRO A 298 -0.63 -5.46 17.30
N VAL A 299 -1.32 -4.34 17.50
CA VAL A 299 -1.52 -3.28 16.48
C VAL A 299 -0.20 -2.61 16.10
N HIS A 300 0.64 -2.27 17.08
CA HIS A 300 1.94 -1.66 16.81
C HIS A 300 2.82 -2.61 16.00
N ARG A 301 2.83 -3.89 16.39
CA ARG A 301 3.63 -4.93 15.71
C ARG A 301 3.22 -5.10 14.27
N LEU A 302 1.91 -5.14 14.01
CA LEU A 302 1.40 -5.21 12.65
C LEU A 302 1.80 -3.98 11.83
N GLN A 303 1.51 -2.77 12.31
CA GLN A 303 1.81 -1.55 11.55
C GLN A 303 3.32 -1.38 11.32
N ALA A 304 4.14 -1.73 12.32
CA ALA A 304 5.60 -1.74 12.21
C ALA A 304 6.08 -2.77 11.17
N THR A 305 5.51 -3.97 11.19
CA THR A 305 5.80 -5.02 10.21
C THR A 305 5.44 -4.57 8.79
N MET A 306 4.25 -3.99 8.62
CA MET A 306 3.79 -3.49 7.32
C MET A 306 4.67 -2.36 6.81
N LEU A 307 5.09 -1.44 7.68
CA LEU A 307 6.05 -0.39 7.33
C LEU A 307 7.37 -0.98 6.82
N VAL A 308 7.93 -1.95 7.55
CA VAL A 308 9.22 -2.57 7.19
C VAL A 308 9.09 -3.33 5.88
N TRP A 309 7.99 -4.06 5.70
CA TRP A 309 7.68 -4.75 4.45
C TRP A 309 7.64 -3.78 3.26
N LEU A 310 6.84 -2.71 3.34
CA LEU A 310 6.75 -1.71 2.27
C LEU A 310 8.08 -0.99 2.04
N TYR A 311 8.78 -0.62 3.10
CA TYR A 311 10.07 0.05 3.00
C TYR A 311 11.09 -0.80 2.25
N ARG A 312 11.20 -2.08 2.61
CA ARG A 312 12.11 -3.01 1.93
C ARG A 312 11.65 -3.30 0.49
N CYS A 313 10.34 -3.33 0.22
CA CYS A 313 9.81 -3.45 -1.15
C CYS A 313 10.22 -2.25 -2.02
N ALA A 314 10.11 -1.02 -1.51
CA ALA A 314 10.53 0.18 -2.23
C ALA A 314 12.04 0.18 -2.48
N LEU A 315 12.86 -0.21 -1.49
CA LEU A 315 14.31 -0.35 -1.66
C LEU A 315 14.68 -1.37 -2.75
N ASN A 316 13.95 -2.49 -2.80
CA ASN A 316 14.14 -3.51 -3.84
C ASN A 316 13.79 -2.97 -5.23
N ASN A 317 12.77 -2.11 -5.31
CA ASN A 317 12.34 -1.46 -6.54
C ASN A 317 13.15 -0.18 -6.88
N GLY A 318 14.40 -0.11 -6.44
CA GLY A 318 15.34 0.95 -6.81
C GLY A 318 15.21 2.27 -6.04
N ALA A 319 14.26 2.42 -5.12
CA ALA A 319 14.14 3.63 -4.32
C ALA A 319 15.37 3.81 -3.40
N ASN A 320 15.78 5.06 -3.21
CA ASN A 320 16.73 5.38 -2.15
C ASN A 320 16.06 5.38 -0.77
N ILE A 321 16.84 5.50 0.30
CA ILE A 321 16.36 5.41 1.68
C ILE A 321 15.24 6.43 1.99
N PRO A 322 15.41 7.74 1.76
CA PRO A 322 14.34 8.71 1.96
C PRO A 322 13.09 8.41 1.13
N GLU A 323 13.26 8.05 -0.14
CA GLU A 323 12.14 7.72 -1.04
C GLU A 323 11.33 6.55 -0.50
N ALA A 324 12.00 5.46 -0.12
CA ALA A 324 11.35 4.29 0.45
C ALA A 324 10.61 4.62 1.75
N LEU A 325 11.20 5.45 2.61
CA LEU A 325 10.58 5.86 3.87
C LEU A 325 9.33 6.72 3.63
N ILE A 326 9.43 7.73 2.77
CA ILE A 326 8.32 8.62 2.41
C ILE A 326 7.19 7.82 1.77
N ALA A 327 7.48 6.97 0.78
CA ALA A 327 6.49 6.15 0.09
C ALA A 327 5.75 5.22 1.07
N SER A 328 6.48 4.58 1.98
CA SER A 328 5.90 3.62 2.92
C SER A 328 5.04 4.31 3.98
N ASN A 329 5.48 5.44 4.52
CA ASN A 329 4.69 6.25 5.45
C ASN A 329 3.38 6.72 4.82
N ASP A 330 3.43 7.15 3.57
CA ASP A 330 2.26 7.63 2.83
C ASP A 330 1.21 6.52 2.64
N VAL A 331 1.64 5.32 2.26
CA VAL A 331 0.74 4.16 2.17
C VAL A 331 0.20 3.74 3.54
N LEU A 332 1.00 3.81 4.60
CA LEU A 332 0.55 3.56 5.98
C LEU A 332 -0.52 4.55 6.43
N GLU A 333 -0.33 5.84 6.15
CA GLU A 333 -1.30 6.88 6.47
C GLU A 333 -2.62 6.65 5.73
N LYS A 334 -2.56 6.31 4.44
CA LYS A 334 -3.75 5.94 3.66
C LYS A 334 -4.44 4.67 4.15
N MET A 335 -3.69 3.70 4.68
CA MET A 335 -4.20 2.44 5.20
C MET A 335 -4.89 2.60 6.58
N PHE A 336 -4.28 3.36 7.49
CA PHE A 336 -4.70 3.42 8.90
C PHE A 336 -5.33 4.74 9.31
N GLY A 337 -5.11 5.83 8.55
CA GLY A 337 -5.66 7.15 8.82
C GLY A 337 -5.42 7.60 10.28
N SER A 338 -6.51 7.98 10.96
CA SER A 338 -6.46 8.39 12.37
C SER A 338 -6.06 7.29 13.35
N ARG A 339 -6.04 6.02 12.92
CA ARG A 339 -5.59 4.86 13.71
C ARG A 339 -4.11 4.55 13.55
N LEU A 340 -3.38 5.32 12.73
CA LEU A 340 -1.94 5.17 12.56
C LEU A 340 -1.22 5.40 13.89
N ALA A 341 -0.60 4.35 14.43
CA ALA A 341 0.20 4.38 15.65
C ALA A 341 1.68 4.60 15.35
N VAL A 342 2.17 4.08 14.22
CA VAL A 342 3.56 4.25 13.78
C VAL A 342 3.69 5.58 13.02
N SER A 343 3.97 6.66 13.76
CA SER A 343 4.23 7.98 13.16
C SER A 343 5.49 7.99 12.29
N ALA A 344 5.66 9.01 11.44
CA ALA A 344 6.84 9.16 10.59
C ALA A 344 8.17 9.17 11.39
N ASP A 345 8.20 9.77 12.58
CA ASP A 345 9.37 9.71 13.49
C ASP A 345 9.65 8.28 13.98
N ARG A 346 8.60 7.53 14.35
CA ARG A 346 8.74 6.12 14.73
C ARG A 346 9.11 5.24 13.55
N ALA A 347 8.65 5.57 12.35
CA ALA A 347 9.01 4.87 11.14
C ALA A 347 10.50 5.02 10.85
N ASN A 348 11.01 6.25 10.89
CA ASN A 348 12.43 6.55 10.76
C ASN A 348 13.28 5.83 11.82
N HIS A 349 12.86 5.85 13.08
CA HIS A 349 13.56 5.13 14.15
C HIS A 349 13.58 3.62 13.88
N LEU A 350 12.47 3.02 13.47
CA LEU A 350 12.39 1.58 13.20
C LEU A 350 13.29 1.16 12.03
N THR A 351 13.19 1.83 10.89
CA THR A 351 13.95 1.47 9.69
C THR A 351 15.45 1.64 9.91
N ARG A 352 15.88 2.67 10.65
CA ARG A 352 17.29 2.84 11.06
C ARG A 352 17.75 1.79 12.05
N SER A 353 16.90 1.40 12.99
CA SER A 353 17.25 0.39 13.99
C SER A 353 17.39 -0.99 13.35
N MET A 354 16.41 -1.42 12.55
CA MET A 354 16.47 -2.73 11.86
C MET A 354 17.56 -2.82 10.81
N ALA A 355 18.14 -1.70 10.42
CA ALA A 355 19.33 -1.65 9.60
C ALA A 355 20.57 -2.07 10.42
N ILE A 356 20.79 -1.43 11.57
CA ILE A 356 22.06 -1.49 12.30
C ILE A 356 22.04 -2.54 13.43
N ASP A 357 20.85 -2.90 13.90
CA ASP A 357 20.62 -3.58 15.16
C ASP A 357 19.93 -4.93 14.95
N SER A 358 20.53 -6.00 15.49
CA SER A 358 19.99 -7.36 15.43
C SER A 358 18.90 -7.65 16.48
N ARG A 359 18.55 -6.67 17.33
CA ARG A 359 17.52 -6.80 18.37
C ARG A 359 16.10 -6.90 17.85
N LEU A 360 15.88 -6.57 16.58
CA LEU A 360 14.62 -6.84 15.88
C LEU A 360 14.93 -7.68 14.66
N ASN A 361 14.20 -8.78 14.47
CA ASN A 361 14.30 -9.60 13.27
C ASN A 361 12.92 -9.88 12.69
N VAL A 362 12.86 -10.36 11.45
CA VAL A 362 11.61 -10.74 10.79
C VAL A 362 11.56 -12.25 10.63
N ALA A 363 10.46 -12.87 11.05
CA ALA A 363 10.27 -14.31 10.98
C ALA A 363 8.82 -14.70 10.65
N PRO A 364 8.60 -15.85 9.98
CA PRO A 364 7.27 -16.31 9.62
C PRO A 364 6.46 -16.74 10.85
N CYS A 365 5.16 -16.42 10.84
CA CYS A 365 4.19 -17.01 11.76
C CYS A 365 4.08 -18.52 11.55
N ARG A 366 4.12 -19.30 12.63
CA ARG A 366 3.97 -20.77 12.57
C ARG A 366 2.65 -21.24 11.95
N THR A 367 1.59 -20.44 12.06
CA THR A 367 0.24 -20.82 11.60
C THR A 367 -0.05 -20.41 10.16
N CYS A 368 0.37 -19.21 9.73
CA CYS A 368 -0.01 -18.66 8.43
C CYS A 368 1.18 -18.26 7.54
N ALA A 369 2.43 -18.46 8.00
CA ALA A 369 3.67 -18.07 7.35
C ALA A 369 3.84 -16.57 7.04
N THR A 370 2.86 -15.70 7.35
CA THR A 370 3.03 -14.26 7.27
C THR A 370 4.16 -13.83 8.20
N GLU A 371 5.14 -13.11 7.67
CA GLU A 371 6.30 -12.69 8.45
C GLU A 371 6.01 -11.44 9.26
N TYR A 372 6.50 -11.41 10.49
CA TYR A 372 6.34 -10.31 11.43
C TYR A 372 7.67 -9.92 12.04
N ILE A 373 7.73 -8.70 12.57
CA ILE A 373 8.83 -8.28 13.44
C ILE A 373 8.71 -8.99 14.79
N LEU A 374 9.81 -9.62 15.20
CA LEU A 374 10.02 -10.28 16.49
C LEU A 374 11.09 -9.52 17.28
N ALA A 375 10.96 -9.51 18.61
CA ALA A 375 12.03 -9.03 19.47
C ALA A 375 13.09 -10.11 19.70
N ASN A 376 14.33 -9.67 19.69
CA ASN A 376 15.54 -10.41 20.02
C ASN A 376 16.44 -9.53 20.90
N ASP A 377 15.87 -8.96 21.95
CA ASP A 377 16.54 -8.05 22.88
C ASP A 377 16.72 -8.73 24.24
N GLU A 378 17.65 -8.24 25.07
CA GLU A 378 17.96 -8.79 26.40
C GLU A 378 16.71 -8.90 27.30
N GLY A 379 15.75 -7.99 27.12
CA GLY A 379 14.48 -8.01 27.88
C GLY A 379 13.38 -8.91 27.31
N LYS A 380 13.49 -9.39 26.05
CA LYS A 380 12.51 -10.26 25.40
C LYS A 380 13.09 -10.92 24.15
N ILE A 381 13.20 -12.25 24.18
CA ILE A 381 13.61 -13.06 23.04
C ILE A 381 12.40 -13.87 22.57
N GLU A 382 11.99 -13.67 21.32
CA GLU A 382 10.91 -14.41 20.67
C GLU A 382 11.50 -15.40 19.66
N LEU A 383 11.32 -16.70 19.92
CA LEU A 383 11.80 -17.74 19.02
C LEU A 383 10.87 -17.87 17.81
N ALA A 384 11.44 -17.79 16.61
CA ALA A 384 10.70 -17.90 15.35
C ALA A 384 9.84 -19.17 15.26
N LYS A 385 10.32 -20.30 15.80
CA LYS A 385 9.63 -21.59 15.75
C LYS A 385 8.31 -21.62 16.55
N ASP A 386 8.18 -20.76 17.57
CA ASP A 386 7.03 -20.74 18.47
C ASP A 386 6.13 -19.53 18.26
N PHE A 387 6.49 -18.64 17.34
CA PHE A 387 5.79 -17.39 17.11
C PHE A 387 4.47 -17.58 16.37
N VAL A 388 3.38 -17.09 16.97
CA VAL A 388 2.06 -16.97 16.34
C VAL A 388 1.70 -15.49 16.25
N CYS A 389 1.40 -15.02 15.04
CA CYS A 389 1.17 -13.60 14.80
C CYS A 389 -0.19 -13.10 15.35
N PRO A 390 -0.32 -11.77 15.58
CA PRO A 390 -1.58 -11.12 15.96
C PRO A 390 -2.81 -11.48 15.12
N GLY A 391 -2.64 -11.69 13.81
CA GLY A 391 -3.73 -12.09 12.92
C GLY A 391 -4.23 -13.50 13.21
N CYS A 392 -3.33 -14.42 13.60
CA CYS A 392 -3.68 -15.79 13.91
C CYS A 392 -4.22 -15.99 15.32
N THR A 393 -3.75 -15.20 16.29
CA THR A 393 -4.27 -15.18 17.67
C THR A 393 -5.62 -14.46 17.78
N GLY A 394 -5.97 -13.63 16.80
CA GLY A 394 -7.21 -12.86 16.80
C GLY A 394 -7.13 -11.60 17.64
N ASP A 395 -5.93 -11.05 17.83
CA ASP A 395 -5.68 -9.84 18.65
C ASP A 395 -5.84 -8.53 17.87
N LEU A 396 -6.16 -8.60 16.57
CA LEU A 396 -6.41 -7.44 15.70
C LEU A 396 -7.88 -6.97 15.73
N LYS A 397 -8.58 -7.20 16.85
CA LYS A 397 -10.02 -6.91 16.99
C LYS A 397 -10.32 -5.40 17.04
N PRO A 398 -11.56 -4.99 16.69
CA PRO A 398 -12.00 -3.60 16.84
C PRO A 398 -11.85 -3.13 18.29
N ARG A 399 -11.38 -1.88 18.50
CA ARG A 399 -11.39 -1.28 19.83
C ARG A 399 -12.84 -0.94 20.20
N LEU A 400 -13.33 -1.46 21.33
CA LEU A 400 -14.70 -1.27 21.84
C LEU A 400 -15.08 0.20 22.13
N THR A 401 -14.14 1.13 22.02
CA THR A 401 -14.33 2.56 22.29
C THR A 401 -14.13 3.38 21.02
N GLU A 402 -15.03 3.27 20.06
CA GLU A 402 -15.19 4.35 19.08
C GLU A 402 -15.90 5.53 19.78
N PRO A 403 -15.28 6.71 19.90
CA PRO A 403 -16.03 7.88 20.31
C PRO A 403 -17.01 8.20 19.18
N LYS A 404 -18.31 7.97 19.43
CA LYS A 404 -19.39 8.48 18.57
C LYS A 404 -19.04 9.93 18.21
N SER A 405 -18.89 10.21 16.92
CA SER A 405 -18.61 11.56 16.44
C SER A 405 -19.61 12.51 17.09
N LYS A 406 -19.14 13.42 17.96
CA LYS A 406 -20.02 14.42 18.57
C LYS A 406 -20.55 15.28 17.43
N GLY A 407 -21.82 15.09 17.10
CA GLY A 407 -22.56 15.95 16.18
C GLY A 407 -22.32 17.40 16.56
N ARG A 408 -21.86 18.16 15.58
CA ARG A 408 -21.60 19.60 15.66
C ARG A 408 -22.93 20.26 16.05
N LYS A 409 -23.09 20.65 17.32
CA LYS A 409 -24.21 21.49 17.75
C LYS A 409 -24.04 22.86 17.09
N THR A 410 -24.82 23.10 16.04
CA THR A 410 -25.09 24.43 15.51
C THR A 410 -25.70 25.25 16.65
N LYS A 411 -24.98 26.28 17.10
CA LYS A 411 -25.57 27.33 17.95
C LYS A 411 -26.52 28.13 17.06
N LYS A 412 -27.79 28.19 17.46
CA LYS A 412 -28.74 29.20 16.99
C LYS A 412 -28.35 30.56 17.56
#